data_AF-A0A941FKL6-F1
#
_entry.id   AF-A0A941FKL6-F1
#
_cell.length_a   1.000
_cell.length_b   1.000
_cell.length_c   1.000
_cell.angle_alpha   90.00
_cell.angle_beta   90.00
_cell.angle_gamma   90.00
#
_symmetry.space_group_name_H-M   'P 1'
#
loop_
_entity.id
_entity.type
_entity.pdbx_description
1 polymer ?
#
loop_
_entity_poly.entity_id
_entity_poly.type
_entity_poly.pdbx_seq_one_letter_code
_entity_poly.pdbx_strand_id
1 'polypeptide(L)'
;MVRDYGIAKKTAEMTGYELTFPEKEAVGSGFTDWFITEFSRPGMTIELSYLVDETNPPLTVFPEEWKRNRLVGIMLVKEAEQLHNN
;
A
#
# COMPACT_ATOMS: atom_id res chain seq x y z
N MET A 1 10.25 -8.07 -6.87
CA MET A 1 10.18 -6.67 -7.37
C MET A 1 9.03 -6.45 -8.36
N VAL A 2 8.95 -7.14 -9.51
CA VAL A 2 7.87 -6.94 -10.51
C VAL A 2 6.46 -7.24 -9.95
N ARG A 3 6.33 -8.29 -9.13
CA ARG A 3 5.07 -8.67 -8.46
C ARG A 3 4.54 -7.57 -7.55
N ASP A 4 5.36 -7.15 -6.58
CA ASP A 4 4.97 -6.19 -5.54
C ASP A 4 4.69 -4.82 -6.15
N TYR A 5 5.52 -4.42 -7.13
CA TYR A 5 5.29 -3.21 -7.93
C TYR A 5 3.93 -3.24 -8.65
N GLY A 6 3.54 -4.38 -9.23
CA GLY A 6 2.26 -4.53 -9.90
C GLY A 6 1.06 -4.30 -8.97
N ILE A 7 1.11 -4.86 -7.76
CA ILE A 7 0.05 -4.67 -6.75
C ILE A 7 0.05 -3.22 -6.26
N ALA A 8 1.22 -2.65 -5.98
CA ALA A 8 1.33 -1.25 -5.54
C ALA A 8 0.82 -0.26 -6.60
N LYS A 9 1.10 -0.52 -7.90
CA LYS A 9 0.58 0.28 -9.01
C LYS A 9 -0.94 0.22 -9.13
N LYS A 10 -1.54 -0.98 -9.04
CA LYS A 10 -3.01 -1.14 -9.03
C LYS A 10 -3.64 -0.37 -7.88
N THR A 11 -3.03 -0.43 -6.69
CA THR A 11 -3.48 0.33 -5.51
C THR A 11 -3.44 1.84 -5.78
N ALA A 12 -2.33 2.36 -6.29
CA ALA A 12 -2.18 3.78 -6.64
C ALA A 12 -3.23 4.24 -7.66
N GLU A 13 -3.48 3.44 -8.71
CA GLU A 13 -4.51 3.72 -9.72
C GLU A 13 -5.92 3.74 -9.12
N MET A 14 -6.21 2.89 -8.13
CA MET A 14 -7.52 2.82 -7.47
C MET A 14 -7.77 3.94 -6.47
N THR A 15 -6.74 4.36 -5.73
CA THR A 15 -6.87 5.34 -4.64
C THR A 15 -6.55 6.76 -5.07
N GLY A 16 -5.79 6.93 -6.16
CA GLY A 16 -5.24 8.21 -6.61
C GLY A 16 -4.00 8.65 -5.83
N TYR A 17 -3.38 7.77 -5.03
CA TYR A 17 -2.15 8.08 -4.32
C TYR A 17 -0.93 8.03 -5.24
N GLU A 18 0.11 8.77 -4.86
CA GLU A 18 1.40 8.73 -5.54
C GLU A 18 2.17 7.46 -5.15
N LEU A 19 2.62 6.72 -6.16
CA LEU A 19 3.48 5.56 -5.94
C LEU A 19 4.92 6.03 -5.75
N THR A 20 5.43 5.89 -4.53
CA THR A 20 6.83 6.18 -4.20
C THR A 20 7.72 4.94 -4.32
N PHE A 21 9.03 5.16 -4.46
CA PHE A 21 10.04 4.11 -4.43
C PHE A 21 10.97 4.36 -3.24
N PRO A 22 11.35 3.32 -2.48
CA PRO A 22 12.32 3.48 -1.41
C PRO A 22 13.66 3.98 -1.98
N GLU A 23 14.27 4.94 -1.28
CA GLU A 23 15.64 5.38 -1.59
C GLU A 23 16.62 4.21 -1.46
N LYS A 24 17.73 4.24 -2.19
CA LYS A 24 18.72 3.13 -2.18
C LYS A 24 19.31 2.92 -0.78
N GLU A 25 19.36 3.98 0.00
CA GLU A 25 19.88 4.05 1.36
C GLU A 25 18.83 3.76 2.43
N ALA A 26 17.55 3.58 2.05
CA ALA A 26 16.50 3.22 2.98
C ALA A 26 16.80 1.83 3.57
N VAL A 27 17.24 1.81 4.83
CA VAL A 27 17.43 0.58 5.60
C VAL A 27 16.05 0.09 6.04
N GLY A 28 15.38 -0.63 5.14
CA GLY A 28 14.06 -1.20 5.36
C GLY A 28 14.02 -2.14 6.56
N SER A 29 13.61 -1.61 7.71
CA SER A 29 13.37 -2.35 8.97
C SER A 29 11.92 -2.20 9.44
N GLY A 30 11.03 -1.73 8.56
CA GLY A 30 9.63 -1.57 8.86
C GLY A 30 8.90 -2.91 8.91
N PHE A 31 7.65 -2.89 9.39
CA PHE A 31 6.79 -4.07 9.40
C PHE A 31 6.67 -4.69 8.00
N THR A 32 6.53 -3.85 6.97
CA THR A 32 6.43 -4.29 5.56
C THR A 32 7.67 -5.03 5.10
N ASP A 33 8.87 -4.55 5.45
CA ASP A 33 10.14 -5.17 5.06
C ASP A 33 10.32 -6.53 5.74
N TRP A 34 10.03 -6.61 7.04
CA TRP A 34 10.04 -7.88 7.78
C TRP A 34 9.03 -8.87 7.19
N PHE A 35 7.79 -8.44 6.91
CA PHE A 35 6.76 -9.32 6.36
C PHE A 35 7.14 -9.89 4.98
N ILE A 36 7.69 -9.05 4.10
CA ILE A 36 8.16 -9.49 2.77
C ILE A 36 9.31 -10.49 2.94
N THR A 37 10.25 -10.22 3.84
CA THR A 37 11.44 -11.07 4.07
C THR A 37 11.07 -12.41 4.68
N GLU A 38 10.26 -12.41 5.74
CA GLU A 38 9.90 -13.60 6.50
C GLU A 38 8.96 -14.52 5.70
N PHE A 39 7.94 -13.96 5.05
CA PHE A 39 6.90 -14.76 4.41
C PHE A 39 7.04 -14.86 2.89
N SER A 40 7.97 -14.12 2.27
CA SER A 40 8.12 -14.04 0.82
C SER A 40 6.83 -13.61 0.08
N ARG A 41 5.94 -12.90 0.77
CA ARG A 41 4.65 -12.40 0.24
C ARG A 41 4.75 -10.92 -0.16
N PRO A 42 3.91 -10.44 -1.09
CA PRO A 42 3.88 -9.02 -1.42
C PRO A 42 3.48 -8.18 -0.20
N GLY A 43 4.13 -7.04 -0.02
CA GLY A 43 3.82 -6.07 1.03
C GLY A 43 3.88 -4.64 0.49
N MET A 44 3.04 -3.76 1.03
CA MET A 44 3.05 -2.32 0.75
C MET A 44 2.50 -1.57 1.97
N THR A 45 2.90 -0.31 2.12
CA THR A 45 2.32 0.61 3.10
C THR A 45 1.48 1.65 2.35
N ILE A 46 0.25 1.88 2.80
CA ILE A 46 -0.61 2.94 2.27
C ILE A 46 -0.60 4.08 3.30
N GLU A 47 0.05 5.19 2.96
CA GLU A 47 0.01 6.42 3.76
C GLU A 47 -1.26 7.19 3.40
N LEU A 48 -2.21 7.25 4.33
CA LEU A 48 -3.53 7.86 4.12
C LEU A 48 -3.47 9.38 4.29
N SER A 49 -4.43 10.08 3.67
CA SER A 49 -4.54 11.54 3.64
C SER A 49 -3.48 12.25 2.79
N TYR A 50 -3.70 13.53 2.54
CA TYR A 50 -2.66 14.43 2.09
C TYR A 50 -1.63 14.67 3.21
N LEU A 51 -0.43 15.12 2.82
CA LEU A 51 0.63 15.48 3.76
C LEU A 51 0.13 16.59 4.71
N VAL A 52 0.01 16.22 5.97
CA VAL A 52 0.00 17.14 7.11
C VAL A 52 1.34 16.93 7.80
N ASP A 53 2.03 18.00 8.20
CA ASP A 53 3.37 17.92 8.80
C ASP A 53 3.36 17.16 10.15
N GLU A 54 4.00 17.65 11.20
CA GLU A 54 4.02 17.01 12.52
C GLU A 54 2.69 17.22 13.28
N THR A 55 1.56 16.85 12.65
CA THR A 55 0.21 17.00 13.19
C THR A 55 -0.74 15.94 12.63
N ASN A 56 -2.02 16.03 12.97
CA ASN A 56 -3.04 15.05 12.59
C ASN A 56 -3.92 15.57 11.44
N PRO A 57 -4.32 14.73 10.47
CA PRO A 57 -5.34 15.11 9.50
C PRO A 57 -6.67 15.45 10.19
N PRO A 58 -7.45 16.41 9.67
CA PRO A 58 -8.75 16.72 10.23
C PRO A 58 -9.73 15.57 10.02
N LEU A 59 -10.64 15.35 10.98
CA LEU A 59 -11.63 14.26 10.92
C LEU A 59 -12.55 14.33 9.68
N THR A 60 -12.67 15.51 9.06
CA THR A 60 -13.43 15.72 7.83
C THR A 60 -12.90 14.93 6.63
N VAL A 61 -11.66 14.44 6.69
CA VAL A 61 -11.00 13.66 5.62
C VAL A 61 -11.46 12.19 5.61
N PHE A 62 -11.98 11.67 6.73
CA PHE A 62 -12.37 10.25 6.85
C PHE A 62 -13.32 9.75 5.74
N PRO A 63 -14.42 10.45 5.39
CA PRO A 63 -15.34 9.98 4.35
C PRO A 63 -14.68 9.86 2.97
N GLU A 64 -13.76 10.78 2.65
CA GLU A 64 -13.01 10.76 1.39
C GLU A 64 -12.02 9.60 1.36
N GLU A 65 -11.20 9.45 2.40
CA GLU A 65 -10.19 8.39 2.45
C GLU A 65 -10.84 7.00 2.52
N TRP A 66 -11.97 6.87 3.22
CA TRP A 66 -12.76 5.65 3.18
C TRP A 66 -13.24 5.34 1.76
N LYS A 67 -13.78 6.33 1.04
CA LYS A 67 -14.25 6.15 -0.34
C LYS A 67 -13.11 5.74 -1.27
N ARG A 68 -11.91 6.30 -1.13
CA ARG A 68 -10.71 5.96 -1.92
C ARG A 68 -10.25 4.52 -1.67
N ASN A 69 -10.29 4.04 -0.42
CA ASN A 69 -9.65 2.77 -0.04
C ASN A 69 -10.57 1.55 0.08
N ARG A 70 -11.90 1.73 0.23
CA ARG A 70 -12.83 0.62 0.54
C ARG A 70 -12.79 -0.58 -0.41
N LEU A 71 -12.29 -0.41 -1.64
CA LEU A 71 -12.19 -1.48 -2.64
C LEU A 71 -10.79 -2.12 -2.71
N VAL A 72 -9.77 -1.54 -2.07
CA VAL A 72 -8.40 -2.05 -2.09
C VAL A 72 -8.35 -3.46 -1.49
N GLY A 73 -9.03 -3.69 -0.35
CA GLY A 73 -9.09 -5.02 0.25
C GLY A 73 -9.67 -6.09 -0.68
N ILE A 74 -10.72 -5.76 -1.43
CA ILE A 74 -11.33 -6.68 -2.42
C ILE A 74 -10.36 -6.96 -3.58
N MET A 75 -9.61 -5.95 -4.03
CA MET A 75 -8.57 -6.15 -5.04
C MET A 75 -7.48 -7.09 -4.51
N LEU A 76 -7.00 -6.89 -3.29
CA LEU A 76 -5.96 -7.73 -2.68
C LEU A 76 -6.39 -9.19 -2.51
N VAL A 77 -7.66 -9.46 -2.21
CA VAL A 77 -8.19 -10.84 -2.16
C VAL A 77 -8.02 -11.52 -3.53
N LYS A 78 -8.32 -10.82 -4.63
CA LYS A 78 -8.17 -11.37 -5.98
C LYS A 78 -6.71 -11.61 -6.35
N GLU A 79 -5.80 -10.71 -5.95
CA GLU A 79 -4.36 -10.94 -6.15
C GLU A 79 -3.88 -12.15 -5.35
N ALA A 80 -4.36 -12.33 -4.11
CA ALA A 80 -4.03 -13.47 -3.27
C ALA A 80 -4.52 -14.80 -3.87
N GLU A 81 -5.74 -14.86 -4.40
CA GLU A 81 -6.26 -16.05 -5.11
C GLU A 81 -5.39 -16.40 -6.32
N GLN A 82 -4.99 -15.42 -7.12
CA GLN A 82 -4.11 -15.64 -8.28
C GLN A 82 -2.72 -16.15 -7.87
N LEU A 83 -2.18 -15.67 -6.75
CA LEU A 83 -0.90 -16.12 -6.21
C LEU A 83 -0.97 -17.53 -5.60
N HIS A 84 -2.14 -18.00 -5.17
CA HIS A 84 -2.32 -19.34 -4.63
C HIS A 84 -2.48 -20.41 -5.73
N ASN A 85 -3.05 -20.03 -6.87
CA ASN A 85 -3.33 -20.94 -7.98
C ASN A 85 -2.14 -21.14 -8.95
N ASN A 86 -0.98 -20.55 -8.65
CA ASN A 86 0.29 -20.71 -9.37
C ASN A 86 1.31 -21.42 -8.48
#